data_AF-A0A162BXC6-F1
#
_entry.id   AF-A0A162BXC6-F1
#
_cell.length_a   1.000
_cell.length_b   1.000
_cell.length_c   1.000
_cell.angle_alpha   90.00
_cell.angle_beta   90.00
_cell.angle_gamma   90.00
#
_symmetry.space_group_name_H-M   'P 1'
#
loop_
_entity.id
_entity.type
_entity.pdbx_description
1 polymer ?
#
loop_
_entity_poly.entity_id
_entity_poly.type
_entity_poly.pdbx_seq_one_letter_code
_entity_poly.pdbx_strand_id
1 'polypeptide(L)'
;DVAVFQSVDAVRRRDLQQGLTANMAEIFDFLSRLLQVQVTAYHERKLIGSPTAQFHCRLALSVIAVFQSHVEWVSINHIMAHEGQLLVLFCTLLSDENFRLPAAECLLQIVSRKGPAKERTPLLILFNQGAIASMLESAQLASAQPLTEVNYNFLKRLTEVLVGMGTQLCSLYGKEPEVTKPDTLAMYLQAVLALT
;
A
#
# COMPACT_ATOMS: atom_id res chain seq x y z
N ASP A 1 3.18 -2.34 -20.84
CA ASP A 1 4.01 -2.50 -22.05
C ASP A 1 5.44 -2.93 -21.80
N VAL A 2 6.20 -2.22 -20.98
CA VAL A 2 7.64 -2.52 -20.81
C VAL A 2 7.91 -3.67 -19.84
N ALA A 3 7.29 -3.66 -18.64
CA ALA A 3 7.56 -4.66 -17.60
C ALA A 3 6.72 -5.95 -17.75
N VAL A 4 5.40 -5.80 -17.84
CA VAL A 4 4.45 -6.93 -17.82
C VAL A 4 4.24 -7.53 -19.22
N PHE A 5 3.69 -6.74 -20.15
CA PHE A 5 3.29 -7.24 -21.48
C PHE A 5 4.44 -7.42 -22.48
N GLN A 6 5.59 -6.78 -22.23
CA GLN A 6 6.77 -6.79 -23.10
C GLN A 6 6.45 -6.55 -24.59
N SER A 7 5.53 -5.64 -24.88
CA SER A 7 4.98 -5.35 -26.22
C SER A 7 5.93 -4.57 -27.13
N VAL A 8 7.15 -4.31 -26.67
CA VAL A 8 8.20 -3.58 -27.37
C VAL A 8 9.36 -4.54 -27.65
N ASP A 9 10.09 -4.32 -28.75
CA ASP A 9 11.25 -5.15 -29.12
C ASP A 9 12.29 -5.21 -28.00
N ALA A 10 13.09 -6.29 -27.99
CA ALA A 10 13.96 -6.61 -26.88
C ALA A 10 15.04 -5.55 -26.60
N VAL A 11 15.55 -4.87 -27.64
CA VAL A 11 16.57 -3.83 -27.50
C VAL A 11 15.93 -2.60 -26.87
N ARG A 12 14.86 -2.09 -27.47
CA ARG A 12 14.18 -0.91 -26.96
C ARG A 12 13.59 -1.14 -25.57
N ARG A 13 13.07 -2.33 -25.28
CA ARG A 13 12.58 -2.70 -23.94
C ARG A 13 13.70 -2.62 -22.91
N ARG A 14 14.90 -3.11 -23.22
CA ARG A 14 16.06 -3.03 -22.32
C ARG A 14 16.44 -1.58 -22.03
N ASP A 15 16.51 -0.75 -23.07
CA ASP A 15 16.82 0.68 -22.93
C ASP A 15 15.78 1.39 -22.06
N LEU A 16 14.50 1.11 -22.28
CA LEU A 16 13.40 1.66 -21.48
C LEU A 16 13.46 1.18 -20.02
N GLN A 17 13.73 -0.09 -19.77
CA GLN A 17 13.88 -0.62 -18.41
C GLN A 17 15.08 0.00 -17.70
N GLN A 18 16.20 0.20 -18.40
CA GLN A 18 17.38 0.84 -17.84
C GLN A 18 17.10 2.31 -17.51
N GLY A 19 16.47 3.04 -18.44
CA GLY A 19 16.05 4.42 -18.20
C GLY A 19 15.07 4.54 -17.03
N LEU A 20 14.07 3.67 -16.95
CA LEU A 20 13.13 3.63 -15.83
C LEU A 20 13.85 3.35 -14.51
N THR A 21 14.72 2.34 -14.46
CA THR A 21 15.44 1.96 -13.25
C THR A 21 16.35 3.09 -12.76
N ALA A 22 17.05 3.77 -13.69
CA ALA A 22 17.94 4.89 -13.35
C ALA A 22 17.19 6.09 -12.75
N ASN A 23 15.93 6.30 -13.15
CA ASN A 23 15.11 7.44 -12.70
C ASN A 23 14.03 7.04 -11.69
N MET A 24 13.96 5.77 -11.27
CA MET A 24 12.83 5.25 -10.50
C MET A 24 12.69 5.94 -9.14
N ALA A 25 13.81 6.33 -8.53
CA ALA A 25 13.80 7.08 -7.28
C ALA A 25 13.09 8.44 -7.43
N GLU A 26 13.41 9.20 -8.48
CA GLU A 26 12.77 10.49 -8.76
C GLU A 26 11.30 10.34 -9.14
N ILE A 27 10.98 9.31 -9.94
CA ILE A 27 9.61 9.00 -10.34
C ILE A 27 8.75 8.65 -9.11
N PHE A 28 9.23 7.75 -8.25
CA PHE A 28 8.50 7.34 -7.04
C PHE A 28 8.37 8.49 -6.03
N ASP A 29 9.42 9.30 -5.87
CA ASP A 29 9.36 10.48 -5.02
C ASP A 29 8.33 11.50 -5.52
N PHE A 30 8.33 11.79 -6.83
CA PHE A 30 7.33 12.65 -7.46
C PHE A 30 5.91 12.12 -7.28
N LEU A 31 5.68 10.84 -7.57
CA LEU A 31 4.35 10.22 -7.45
C LEU A 31 3.87 10.22 -5.99
N SER A 32 4.77 9.96 -5.02
CA SER A 32 4.42 9.94 -3.60
C SER A 32 4.04 11.33 -3.11
N ARG A 33 4.82 12.37 -3.47
CA ARG A 33 4.50 13.77 -3.16
C ARG A 33 3.21 14.21 -3.83
N LEU A 34 3.00 13.86 -5.10
CA LEU A 34 1.77 14.19 -5.81
C LEU A 34 0.56 13.54 -5.13
N LEU A 35 0.64 12.25 -4.77
CA LEU A 35 -0.44 11.56 -4.07
C LEU A 35 -0.77 12.25 -2.76
N GLN A 36 0.24 12.55 -1.94
CA GLN A 36 0.05 13.25 -0.66
C GLN A 36 -0.65 14.60 -0.85
N VAL A 37 -0.20 15.42 -1.80
CA VAL A 37 -0.80 16.73 -2.08
C VAL A 37 -2.26 16.59 -2.51
N GLN A 38 -2.58 15.62 -3.39
CA GLN A 38 -3.96 15.44 -3.87
C GLN A 38 -4.88 14.89 -2.79
N VAL A 39 -4.41 13.97 -1.95
CA VAL A 39 -5.18 13.44 -0.82
C VAL A 39 -5.47 14.54 0.20
N THR A 40 -4.45 15.33 0.58
CA THR A 40 -4.63 16.47 1.49
C THR A 40 -5.64 17.48 0.93
N ALA A 41 -5.46 17.90 -0.33
CA ALA A 41 -6.38 18.82 -0.97
C ALA A 41 -7.80 18.24 -1.09
N TYR A 42 -7.94 16.94 -1.36
CA TYR A 42 -9.25 16.28 -1.35
C TYR A 42 -9.95 16.42 0.00
N HIS A 43 -9.28 16.07 1.11
CA HIS A 43 -9.87 16.16 2.44
C HIS A 43 -10.23 17.60 2.82
N GLU A 44 -9.34 18.57 2.58
CA GLU A 44 -9.60 19.99 2.83
C GLU A 44 -10.82 20.50 2.05
N ARG A 45 -10.92 20.16 0.75
CA ARG A 45 -12.02 20.58 -0.11
C ARG A 45 -13.33 19.87 0.22
N LYS A 46 -13.28 18.60 0.63
CA LYS A 46 -14.44 17.81 1.08
C LYS A 46 -15.05 18.43 2.34
N LEU A 47 -14.23 18.86 3.30
CA LEU A 47 -14.69 19.50 4.55
C LEU A 47 -15.51 20.77 4.31
N ILE A 48 -15.15 21.57 3.30
CA ILE A 48 -15.88 22.79 2.93
C ILE A 48 -16.96 22.56 1.86
N GLY A 49 -17.27 21.30 1.51
CA GLY A 49 -18.27 20.96 0.49
C GLY A 49 -17.94 21.45 -0.92
N SER A 50 -16.66 21.68 -1.23
CA SER A 50 -16.27 22.24 -2.52
C SER A 50 -16.36 21.19 -3.64
N PRO A 51 -16.94 21.52 -4.81
CA PRO A 51 -17.04 20.59 -5.93
C PRO A 51 -15.66 20.20 -6.49
N THR A 52 -14.61 20.99 -6.20
CA THR A 52 -13.24 20.64 -6.61
C THR A 52 -12.65 19.47 -5.84
N ALA A 53 -13.26 19.03 -4.73
CA ALA A 53 -12.84 17.83 -4.02
C ALA A 53 -12.82 16.61 -4.97
N GLN A 54 -13.83 16.47 -5.83
CA GLN A 54 -13.91 15.35 -6.77
C GLN A 54 -12.78 15.36 -7.82
N PHE A 55 -12.25 16.53 -8.16
CA PHE A 55 -11.08 16.63 -9.03
C PHE A 55 -9.85 16.05 -8.33
N HIS A 56 -9.58 16.46 -7.09
CA HIS A 56 -8.46 15.96 -6.30
C HIS A 56 -8.57 14.45 -6.02
N CYS A 57 -9.78 13.96 -5.72
CA CYS A 57 -10.07 12.54 -5.56
C CYS A 57 -9.67 11.72 -6.80
N ARG A 58 -10.13 12.13 -7.99
CA ARG A 58 -9.84 11.42 -9.24
C ARG A 58 -8.36 11.44 -9.59
N LEU A 59 -7.67 12.55 -9.32
CA LEU A 59 -6.23 12.65 -9.56
C LEU A 59 -5.45 11.75 -8.60
N ALA A 60 -5.80 11.74 -7.31
CA ALA A 60 -5.22 10.81 -6.34
C ALA A 60 -5.44 9.35 -6.75
N LEU A 61 -6.65 8.97 -7.18
CA LEU A 61 -6.95 7.61 -7.67
C LEU A 61 -6.11 7.23 -8.89
N SER A 62 -5.88 8.17 -9.80
CA SER A 62 -5.02 7.95 -10.97
C SER A 62 -3.57 7.70 -10.57
N VAL A 63 -3.07 8.41 -9.55
CA VAL A 63 -1.73 8.18 -9.00
C VAL A 63 -1.64 6.84 -8.26
N ILE A 64 -2.67 6.45 -7.50
CA ILE A 64 -2.74 5.12 -6.86
C ILE A 64 -2.71 4.02 -7.93
N ALA A 65 -3.45 4.16 -9.03
CA ALA A 65 -3.43 3.20 -10.14
C ALA A 65 -2.04 3.07 -10.79
N VAL A 66 -1.26 4.16 -10.85
CA VAL A 66 0.16 4.06 -11.25
C VAL A 66 0.93 3.22 -10.23
N PHE A 67 0.78 3.46 -8.92
CA PHE A 67 1.44 2.60 -7.92
C PHE A 67 1.03 1.13 -8.03
N GLN A 68 -0.25 0.81 -8.22
CA GLN A 68 -0.75 -0.57 -8.39
C GLN A 68 -0.12 -1.31 -9.57
N SER A 69 0.43 -0.60 -10.57
CA SER A 69 1.12 -1.23 -11.70
C SER A 69 2.63 -1.33 -11.52
N HIS A 70 3.19 -0.76 -10.45
CA HIS A 70 4.63 -0.62 -10.22
C HIS A 70 5.13 -1.27 -8.91
N VAL A 71 4.38 -1.18 -7.81
CA VAL A 71 4.86 -1.56 -6.46
C VAL A 71 5.23 -3.03 -6.30
N GLU A 72 4.75 -3.93 -7.17
CA GLU A 72 5.13 -5.35 -7.15
C GLU A 72 6.59 -5.58 -7.59
N TRP A 73 7.08 -4.86 -8.60
CA TRP A 73 8.33 -5.21 -9.29
C TRP A 73 9.46 -4.18 -9.10
N VAL A 74 9.16 -2.95 -8.69
CA VAL A 74 10.20 -1.96 -8.39
C VAL A 74 11.04 -2.39 -7.18
N SER A 75 12.24 -1.83 -7.03
CA SER A 75 13.04 -2.05 -5.83
C SER A 75 12.28 -1.63 -4.57
N ILE A 76 12.37 -2.45 -3.52
CA ILE A 76 11.76 -2.14 -2.20
C ILE A 76 12.29 -0.83 -1.62
N ASN A 77 13.50 -0.41 -2.00
CA ASN A 77 14.09 0.85 -1.55
C ASN A 77 13.29 2.08 -1.98
N HIS A 78 12.60 2.03 -3.13
CA HIS A 78 11.73 3.13 -3.57
C HIS A 78 10.41 3.17 -2.79
N ILE A 79 9.93 2.01 -2.36
CA ILE A 79 8.72 1.88 -1.55
C ILE A 79 9.00 2.33 -0.10
N MET A 80 10.21 2.01 0.40
CA MET A 80 10.67 2.35 1.74
C MET A 80 11.40 3.70 1.82
N ALA A 81 11.42 4.47 0.72
CA ALA A 81 11.97 5.82 0.73
C ALA A 81 11.24 6.68 1.76
N HIS A 82 11.95 7.68 2.31
CA HIS A 82 11.43 8.57 3.35
C HIS A 82 10.81 7.79 4.53
N GLU A 83 11.53 6.78 5.03
CA GLU A 83 11.09 5.95 6.16
C GLU A 83 9.73 5.26 5.93
N GLY A 84 9.43 4.89 4.69
CA GLY A 84 8.20 4.18 4.34
C GLY A 84 6.94 5.03 4.42
N GLN A 85 7.05 6.36 4.32
CA GLN A 85 5.91 7.29 4.30
C GLN A 85 4.83 6.90 3.27
N LEU A 86 5.20 6.30 2.14
CA LEU A 86 4.23 5.80 1.16
C LEU A 86 3.31 4.71 1.75
N LEU A 87 3.85 3.77 2.54
CA LEU A 87 3.05 2.74 3.19
C LEU A 87 2.14 3.34 4.26
N VAL A 88 2.67 4.30 5.03
CA VAL A 88 1.88 5.04 6.03
C VAL A 88 0.70 5.73 5.36
N LEU A 89 0.94 6.43 4.24
CA LEU A 89 -0.11 7.06 3.45
C LEU A 89 -1.15 6.03 3.00
N PHE A 90 -0.75 4.89 2.41
CA PHE A 90 -1.72 3.85 2.06
C PHE A 90 -2.52 3.32 3.25
N CYS A 91 -1.92 3.17 4.43
CA CYS A 91 -2.64 2.75 5.64
C CYS A 91 -3.70 3.79 6.06
N THR A 92 -3.37 5.09 6.01
CA THR A 92 -4.34 6.15 6.35
C THR A 92 -5.50 6.22 5.35
N LEU A 93 -5.27 5.86 4.09
CA LEU A 93 -6.29 5.84 3.04
C LEU A 93 -7.32 4.72 3.21
N LEU A 94 -7.08 3.74 4.07
CA LEU A 94 -8.03 2.65 4.36
C LEU A 94 -9.32 3.16 5.03
N SER A 95 -9.28 4.33 5.68
CA SER A 95 -10.44 4.93 6.36
C SER A 95 -11.35 5.75 5.44
N ASP A 96 -10.96 6.07 4.21
CA ASP A 96 -11.82 6.81 3.26
C ASP A 96 -12.40 5.87 2.19
N GLU A 97 -13.72 5.88 2.04
CA GLU A 97 -14.44 4.99 1.12
C GLU A 97 -14.00 5.10 -0.34
N ASN A 98 -13.48 6.26 -0.77
CA ASN A 98 -13.00 6.43 -2.15
C ASN A 98 -11.65 5.76 -2.38
N PHE A 99 -10.81 5.67 -1.34
CA PHE A 99 -9.41 5.24 -1.49
C PHE A 99 -9.14 3.86 -0.89
N ARG A 100 -10.00 3.38 0.02
CA ARG A 100 -9.74 2.19 0.84
C ARG A 100 -9.41 0.94 0.03
N LEU A 101 -10.17 0.67 -1.03
CA LEU A 101 -9.96 -0.51 -1.86
C LEU A 101 -8.68 -0.38 -2.72
N PRO A 102 -8.48 0.71 -3.48
CA PRO A 102 -7.22 0.92 -4.21
C PRO A 102 -5.96 0.90 -3.33
N ALA A 103 -6.02 1.48 -2.14
CA ALA A 103 -4.92 1.47 -1.18
C ALA A 103 -4.65 0.06 -0.63
N ALA A 104 -5.69 -0.69 -0.28
CA ALA A 104 -5.56 -2.09 0.13
C ALA A 104 -4.95 -2.97 -0.97
N GLU A 105 -5.25 -2.69 -2.25
CA GLU A 105 -4.63 -3.39 -3.38
C GLU A 105 -3.12 -3.09 -3.52
N CYS A 106 -2.70 -1.82 -3.36
CA CYS A 106 -1.28 -1.48 -3.28
C CYS A 106 -0.59 -2.21 -2.12
N LEU A 107 -1.19 -2.15 -0.93
CA LEU A 107 -0.65 -2.82 0.25
C LEU A 107 -0.53 -4.33 0.04
N LEU A 108 -1.54 -4.96 -0.58
CA LEU A 108 -1.53 -6.40 -0.86
C LEU A 108 -0.35 -6.79 -1.74
N GLN A 109 -0.14 -6.06 -2.84
CA GLN A 109 1.00 -6.31 -3.73
C GLN A 109 2.34 -6.17 -2.98
N ILE A 110 2.45 -5.16 -2.12
CA ILE A 110 3.65 -4.89 -1.32
C ILE A 110 3.92 -6.02 -0.31
N VAL A 111 2.92 -6.46 0.45
CA VAL A 111 3.09 -7.52 1.47
C VAL A 111 3.19 -8.91 0.84
N SER A 112 2.78 -9.08 -0.41
CA SER A 112 2.91 -10.33 -1.16
C SER A 112 4.28 -10.50 -1.84
N ARG A 113 5.18 -9.52 -1.72
CA ARG A 113 6.50 -9.57 -2.34
C ARG A 113 7.31 -10.77 -1.83
N LYS A 114 7.90 -11.47 -2.79
CA LYS A 114 8.85 -12.57 -2.57
C LYS A 114 10.27 -12.03 -2.74
N GLY A 115 11.25 -12.76 -2.21
CA GLY A 115 12.65 -12.37 -2.32
C GLY A 115 13.48 -12.75 -1.10
N PRO A 116 14.77 -12.36 -1.08
CA PRO A 116 15.64 -12.58 0.06
C PRO A 116 15.09 -11.87 1.30
N ALA A 117 15.40 -12.41 2.49
CA ALA A 117 14.88 -11.88 3.75
C ALA A 117 15.19 -10.39 3.93
N LYS A 118 16.41 -9.95 3.62
CA LYS A 118 16.83 -8.54 3.67
C LYS A 118 15.92 -7.58 2.89
N GLU A 119 15.32 -8.00 1.78
CA GLU A 119 14.38 -7.17 1.01
C GLU A 119 12.96 -7.18 1.59
N ARG A 120 12.63 -8.16 2.44
CA ARG A 120 11.31 -8.34 3.04
C ARG A 120 11.26 -7.81 4.48
N THR A 121 12.37 -7.80 5.20
CA THR A 121 12.48 -7.22 6.56
C THR A 121 11.91 -5.80 6.66
N PRO A 122 12.13 -4.88 5.69
CA PRO A 122 11.55 -3.53 5.75
C PRO A 122 10.01 -3.51 5.78
N LEU A 123 9.34 -4.54 5.27
CA LEU A 123 7.86 -4.64 5.27
C LEU A 123 7.29 -4.70 6.70
N LEU A 124 8.12 -5.07 7.69
CA LEU A 124 7.70 -5.13 9.09
C LEU A 124 7.37 -3.75 9.68
N ILE A 125 7.69 -2.64 8.99
CA ILE A 125 7.22 -1.30 9.33
C ILE A 125 5.69 -1.21 9.42
N LEU A 126 4.95 -2.07 8.71
CA LEU A 126 3.49 -2.16 8.79
C LEU A 126 3.00 -2.68 10.15
N PHE A 127 3.87 -3.25 10.98
CA PHE A 127 3.55 -3.56 12.37
C PHE A 127 3.77 -2.37 13.32
N ASN A 128 4.11 -1.18 12.83
CA ASN A 128 4.13 0.00 13.70
C ASN A 128 2.72 0.38 14.16
N GLN A 129 2.65 1.04 15.31
CA GLN A 129 1.40 1.42 15.98
C GLN A 129 0.41 2.10 15.04
N GLY A 130 0.84 3.08 14.25
CA GLY A 130 -0.04 3.84 13.34
C GLY A 130 -0.64 2.98 12.22
N ALA A 131 0.16 2.08 11.62
CA ALA A 131 -0.28 1.23 10.53
C ALA A 131 -1.31 0.20 11.01
N ILE A 132 -0.99 -0.52 12.09
CA ILE A 132 -1.90 -1.53 12.66
C ILE A 132 -3.18 -0.88 13.20
N ALA A 133 -3.09 0.28 13.87
CA ALA A 133 -4.28 0.99 14.35
C ALA A 133 -5.20 1.39 13.19
N SER A 134 -4.66 1.92 12.09
CA SER A 134 -5.44 2.29 10.91
C SER A 134 -6.13 1.07 10.27
N MET A 135 -5.43 -0.07 10.19
CA MET A 135 -5.99 -1.31 9.66
C MET A 135 -7.07 -1.90 10.57
N LEU A 136 -6.87 -1.88 11.89
CA LEU A 136 -7.85 -2.34 12.88
C LEU A 136 -9.13 -1.50 12.82
N GLU A 137 -9.00 -0.18 12.83
CA GLU A 137 -10.13 0.74 12.71
C GLU A 137 -10.91 0.47 11.41
N SER A 138 -10.19 0.37 10.29
CA SER A 138 -10.80 0.10 8.99
C SER A 138 -11.51 -1.26 8.94
N ALA A 139 -10.93 -2.30 9.55
CA ALA A 139 -11.54 -3.62 9.66
C ALA A 139 -12.84 -3.56 10.48
N GLN A 140 -12.81 -2.91 11.65
CA GLN A 140 -13.98 -2.78 12.53
C GLN A 140 -15.11 -1.99 11.85
N LEU A 141 -14.79 -0.86 11.23
CA LEU A 141 -15.77 -0.03 10.52
C LEU A 141 -16.40 -0.79 9.35
N ALA A 142 -15.58 -1.45 8.52
CA ALA A 142 -16.09 -2.20 7.38
C ALA A 142 -16.92 -3.43 7.80
N SER A 143 -16.54 -4.14 8.87
CA SER A 143 -17.31 -5.28 9.39
C SER A 143 -18.66 -4.86 10.00
N ALA A 144 -18.78 -3.62 10.50
CA ALA A 144 -20.03 -3.06 11.00
C ALA A 144 -20.95 -2.52 9.89
N GLN A 145 -20.42 -2.27 8.68
CA GLN A 145 -21.19 -1.78 7.55
C GLN A 145 -22.02 -2.91 6.90
N PRO A 146 -23.16 -2.59 6.25
CA PRO A 146 -23.95 -3.57 5.50
C PRO A 146 -23.13 -4.32 4.44
N LEU A 147 -23.47 -5.59 4.23
CA LEU A 147 -22.86 -6.41 3.20
C LEU A 147 -23.31 -5.94 1.81
N THR A 148 -22.48 -5.10 1.20
CA THR A 148 -22.58 -4.68 -0.20
C THR A 148 -21.39 -5.24 -0.97
N GLU A 149 -21.49 -5.32 -2.30
CA GLU A 149 -20.38 -5.78 -3.13
C GLU A 149 -19.10 -4.95 -2.90
N VAL A 150 -19.24 -3.63 -2.80
CA VAL A 150 -18.13 -2.70 -2.56
C VAL A 150 -17.48 -2.96 -1.19
N ASN A 151 -18.27 -3.08 -0.13
CA ASN A 151 -17.75 -3.33 1.21
C ASN A 151 -17.13 -4.73 1.34
N TYR A 152 -17.76 -5.75 0.74
CA TYR A 152 -17.24 -7.11 0.72
C TYR A 152 -15.89 -7.20 -0.01
N ASN A 153 -15.75 -6.54 -1.16
CA ASN A 153 -14.49 -6.50 -1.89
C ASN A 153 -13.38 -5.83 -1.08
N PHE A 154 -13.69 -4.76 -0.34
CA PHE A 154 -12.74 -4.13 0.58
C PHE A 154 -12.35 -5.06 1.73
N LEU A 155 -13.32 -5.66 2.44
CA LEU A 155 -13.07 -6.61 3.52
C LEU A 155 -12.18 -7.76 3.07
N LYS A 156 -12.53 -8.40 1.95
CA LYS A 156 -11.74 -9.46 1.34
C LYS A 156 -10.30 -9.00 1.11
N ARG A 157 -10.12 -7.81 0.51
CA ARG A 157 -8.79 -7.29 0.21
C ARG A 157 -7.98 -6.99 1.47
N LEU A 158 -8.60 -6.40 2.49
CA LEU A 158 -7.94 -6.12 3.77
C LEU A 158 -7.54 -7.41 4.49
N THR A 159 -8.38 -8.45 4.44
CA THR A 159 -8.03 -9.78 4.93
C THR A 159 -6.78 -10.33 4.22
N GLU A 160 -6.72 -10.24 2.89
CA GLU A 160 -5.55 -10.66 2.10
C GLU A 160 -4.28 -9.88 2.52
N VAL A 161 -4.39 -8.58 2.78
CA VAL A 161 -3.28 -7.75 3.29
C VAL A 161 -2.79 -8.27 4.63
N LEU A 162 -3.69 -8.46 5.61
CA LEU A 162 -3.32 -8.91 6.95
C LEU A 162 -2.72 -10.33 6.94
N VAL A 163 -3.22 -11.22 6.09
CA VAL A 163 -2.65 -12.55 5.86
C VAL A 163 -1.25 -12.46 5.25
N GLY A 164 -1.06 -11.57 4.28
CA GLY A 164 0.26 -11.30 3.69
C GLY A 164 1.26 -10.80 4.73
N MET A 165 0.87 -9.85 5.58
CA MET A 165 1.69 -9.36 6.70
C MET A 165 2.06 -10.47 7.67
N GLY A 166 1.09 -11.31 8.07
CA GLY A 166 1.33 -12.46 8.94
C GLY A 166 2.31 -13.46 8.33
N THR A 167 2.17 -13.71 7.02
CA THR A 167 3.10 -14.57 6.27
C THR A 167 4.52 -14.01 6.29
N GLN A 168 4.68 -12.70 6.07
CA GLN A 168 6.00 -12.06 6.16
C GLN A 168 6.59 -12.21 7.57
N LEU A 169 5.83 -11.88 8.61
CA LEU A 169 6.28 -12.00 10.00
C LEU A 169 6.69 -13.43 10.34
N CYS A 170 5.85 -14.43 10.07
CA CYS A 170 6.15 -15.85 10.32
C CYS A 170 7.36 -16.35 9.54
N SER A 171 7.64 -15.77 8.37
CA SER A 171 8.79 -16.15 7.56
C SER A 171 10.11 -15.54 8.02
N LEU A 172 10.08 -14.47 8.84
CA LEU A 172 11.25 -13.70 9.27
C LEU A 172 11.54 -13.83 10.77
N TYR A 173 10.50 -13.83 11.60
CA TYR A 173 10.63 -13.89 13.05
C TYR A 173 11.31 -15.19 13.51
N GLY A 174 12.35 -15.05 14.33
CA GLY A 174 13.17 -16.16 14.80
C GLY A 174 14.14 -16.74 13.75
N LYS A 175 14.16 -16.21 12.52
CA LYS A 175 15.08 -16.61 11.45
C LYS A 175 16.08 -15.50 11.11
N GLU A 176 15.63 -14.26 11.09
CA GLU A 176 16.48 -13.08 10.91
C GLU A 176 16.86 -12.49 12.28
N PRO A 177 18.15 -12.29 12.59
CA PRO A 177 18.61 -11.82 13.91
C PRO A 177 18.03 -10.47 14.33
N GLU A 178 17.82 -9.55 13.38
CA GLU A 178 17.25 -8.24 13.65
C GLU A 178 15.72 -8.24 13.87
N VAL A 179 15.03 -9.35 13.58
CA VAL A 179 13.57 -9.39 13.63
C VAL A 179 13.08 -9.89 14.99
N THR A 180 12.54 -8.95 15.77
CA THR A 180 11.93 -9.23 17.07
C THR A 180 10.41 -9.27 16.99
N LYS A 181 9.76 -9.72 18.08
CA LYS A 181 8.31 -9.81 18.15
C LYS A 181 7.74 -8.39 18.15
N PRO A 182 6.83 -8.03 17.22
CA PRO A 182 6.21 -6.72 17.25
C PRO A 182 5.47 -6.45 18.57
N ASP A 183 5.56 -5.23 19.08
CA ASP A 183 4.82 -4.81 20.28
C ASP A 183 3.30 -4.76 20.01
N THR A 184 2.94 -4.44 18.77
CA THR A 184 1.56 -4.36 18.27
C THR A 184 0.96 -5.71 17.89
N LEU A 185 1.66 -6.83 18.13
CA LEU A 185 1.19 -8.16 17.70
C LEU A 185 -0.22 -8.47 18.21
N ALA A 186 -0.55 -8.07 19.43
CA ALA A 186 -1.91 -8.24 19.98
C ALA A 186 -2.96 -7.46 19.18
N MET A 187 -2.64 -6.22 18.76
CA MET A 187 -3.53 -5.38 17.97
C MET A 187 -3.68 -5.91 16.53
N TYR A 188 -2.61 -6.44 15.95
CA TYR A 188 -2.66 -7.14 14.68
C TYR A 188 -3.61 -8.35 14.75
N LEU A 189 -3.51 -9.16 15.80
CA LEU A 189 -4.41 -10.31 16.00
C LEU A 189 -5.87 -9.87 16.19
N GLN A 190 -6.11 -8.74 16.86
CA GLN A 190 -7.45 -8.16 16.94
C GLN A 190 -7.98 -7.73 15.56
N ALA A 191 -7.13 -7.15 14.70
CA ALA A 191 -7.53 -6.77 13.35
C ALA A 191 -7.88 -8.00 12.49
N VAL A 192 -7.12 -9.09 12.63
CA VAL A 192 -7.43 -10.36 11.97
C VAL A 192 -8.76 -10.93 12.49
N LEU A 193 -8.98 -10.94 13.80
CA LEU A 193 -10.22 -11.43 14.40
C LEU A 193 -11.46 -10.60 14.04
N ALA A 194 -11.30 -9.31 13.77
CA ALA A 194 -12.40 -8.46 13.31
C ALA A 194 -12.92 -8.84 11.90
N LEU A 195 -12.18 -9.68 11.16
CA LEU A 195 -12.50 -10.13 9.81
C LEU A 195 -12.80 -11.63 9.71
N THR A 196 -12.83 -12.35 10.85
CA THR A 196 -13.21 -13.78 10.95
C THR A 196 -14.63 -13.94 11.45
#